data_AF-A0A5C8T549-F1
#
_entry.id   AF-A0A5C8T549-F1
#
_cell.length_a   1.000
_cell.length_b   1.000
_cell.length_c   1.000
_cell.angle_alpha   90.00
_cell.angle_beta   90.00
_cell.angle_gamma   90.00
#
_symmetry.space_group_name_H-M   'P 1'
#
loop_
_entity.id
_entity.type
_entity.pdbx_description
1 polymer ?
#
loop_
_entity_poly.entity_id
_entity_poly.type
_entity_poly.pdbx_seq_one_letter_code
_entity_poly.pdbx_strand_id
1 'polypeptide(L)' 'MSEPVDRLAVRQMMRGLDGFARGLGLDESTTRKIVEKVIADMPEHLHDERLAEARRRMIEAST' A
#
# COMPACT_ATOMS: atom_id res chain seq x y z
N MET A 1 13.13 -15.27 6.59
CA MET A 1 11.74 -15.54 7.03
C MET A 1 11.20 -14.30 7.72
N SER A 2 10.74 -13.33 6.93
CA SER A 2 9.87 -12.24 7.38
C SER A 2 8.63 -12.37 6.51
N GLU A 3 7.74 -13.29 6.87
CA GLU A 3 6.61 -13.73 6.03
C GLU A 3 5.23 -13.55 6.70
N PRO A 4 5.07 -13.59 8.04
CA PRO A 4 3.76 -13.34 8.65
C PRO A 4 3.46 -11.86 8.88
N VAL A 5 4.47 -11.05 9.25
CA VAL A 5 4.30 -9.62 9.57
C VAL A 5 4.00 -8.81 8.31
N ASP A 6 4.73 -9.08 7.21
CA ASP A 6 4.52 -8.40 5.93
C ASP A 6 3.14 -8.70 5.34
N ARG A 7 2.65 -9.95 5.45
CA ARG A 7 1.30 -10.30 5.00
C ARG A 7 0.21 -9.60 5.80
N LEU A 8 0.40 -9.41 7.11
CA LEU A 8 -0.53 -8.67 7.94
C LEU A 8 -0.52 -7.17 7.59
N ALA A 9 0.67 -6.59 7.42
CA ALA A 9 0.83 -5.20 7.01
C ALA A 9 0.18 -4.93 5.64
N VAL A 10 0.40 -5.80 4.66
CA VAL A 10 -0.25 -5.71 3.33
C VAL A 10 -1.77 -5.71 3.48
N ARG A 11 -2.35 -6.63 4.26
CA ARG A 11 -3.82 -6.70 4.44
C ARG A 11 -4.40 -5.46 5.12
N GLN A 12 -3.72 -4.94 6.14
CA GLN A 12 -4.15 -3.72 6.84
C GLN A 12 -4.11 -2.50 5.92
N MET A 13 -3.00 -2.32 5.20
CA MET A 13 -2.85 -1.22 4.24
C MET A 13 -3.86 -1.33 3.10
N MET A 14 -4.07 -2.52 2.53
CA MET A 14 -5.08 -2.75 1.48
C MET A 14 -6.49 -2.33 1.94
N ARG A 15 -6.90 -2.67 3.17
CA ARG A 15 -8.19 -2.22 3.71
C ARG A 15 -8.28 -0.71 3.88
N GLY A 16 -7.20 -0.07 4.32
CA GLY A 16 -7.15 1.39 4.50
C GLY A 16 -7.09 2.18 3.19
N LEU A 17 -6.68 1.54 2.08
CA LEU A 17 -6.47 2.17 0.79
C LEU A 17 -7.52 1.80 -0.26
N ASP A 18 -8.32 0.74 -0.06
CA ASP A 18 -9.32 0.28 -1.04
C ASP A 18 -10.28 1.39 -1.50
N GLY A 19 -10.85 2.16 -0.56
CA GLY A 19 -11.74 3.27 -0.91
C GLY A 19 -11.03 4.40 -1.68
N PHE A 20 -9.77 4.66 -1.35
CA PHE A 20 -8.96 5.69 -2.02
C PHE A 20 -8.58 5.25 -3.44
N ALA A 21 -8.09 4.03 -3.59
CA ALA A 21 -7.73 3.43 -4.87
C ALA A 21 -8.93 3.38 -5.83
N ARG A 22 -10.12 3.00 -5.34
CA ARG A 22 -11.36 3.04 -6.13
C ARG A 22 -11.74 4.44 -6.58
N GLY A 23 -11.53 5.45 -5.72
CA GLY A 23 -11.74 6.86 -6.08
C GLY A 23 -10.81 7.36 -7.19
N LEU A 24 -9.63 6.74 -7.32
CA LEU A 24 -8.66 7.01 -8.37
C LEU A 24 -8.81 6.11 -9.62
N GLY A 25 -9.76 5.17 -9.61
CA GLY A 25 -9.94 4.21 -10.70
C GLY A 25 -8.88 3.11 -10.77
N LEU A 26 -8.08 2.92 -9.71
CA LEU A 26 -7.06 1.87 -9.66
C LEU A 26 -7.68 0.51 -9.33
N ASP A 27 -7.18 -0.54 -9.99
CA ASP A 27 -7.57 -1.91 -9.70
C ASP A 27 -6.84 -2.47 -8.46
N GLU A 28 -7.36 -3.58 -7.92
CA GLU A 28 -6.81 -4.24 -6.73
C GLU A 28 -5.36 -4.72 -6.95
N SER A 29 -5.00 -5.17 -8.14
CA SER A 29 -3.66 -5.68 -8.45
C SER A 29 -2.64 -4.55 -8.43
N THR A 30 -2.96 -3.42 -9.06
CA THR A 30 -2.14 -2.20 -9.02
C THR A 30 -1.99 -1.68 -7.59
N THR A 31 -3.10 -1.64 -6.84
CA THR A 31 -3.11 -1.25 -5.43
C THR A 31 -2.20 -2.13 -4.58
N ARG A 32 -2.29 -3.46 -4.75
CA ARG A 32 -1.47 -4.43 -4.03
C ARG A 32 0.01 -4.28 -4.32
N LYS A 33 0.39 -4.12 -5.59
CA LYS A 33 1.80 -3.93 -5.99
C LYS A 33 2.40 -2.69 -5.35
N ILE A 34 1.65 -1.59 -5.28
CA ILE A 34 2.11 -0.37 -4.62
C ILE A 34 2.33 -0.62 -3.12
N VAL A 35 1.37 -1.25 -2.44
CA VAL A 35 1.47 -1.57 -1.01
C VAL A 35 2.66 -2.49 -0.71
N GLU A 36 2.83 -3.56 -1.47
CA GLU A 36 3.96 -4.49 -1.32
C GLU A 36 5.29 -3.78 -1.52
N LYS A 37 5.39 -2.92 -2.53
CA LYS A 37 6.60 -2.14 -2.81
C LYS A 37 6.90 -1.14 -1.69
N VAL A 38 5.89 -0.48 -1.13
CA VAL A 38 6.08 0.42 0.02
C VAL A 38 6.56 -0.32 1.25
N ILE A 39 6.01 -1.50 1.55
CA ILE A 39 6.48 -2.31 2.69
C ILE A 39 7.92 -2.77 2.49
N ALA A 40 8.28 -3.17 1.27
CA ALA A 40 9.65 -3.57 0.93
C ALA A 40 10.65 -2.40 0.96
N ASP A 41 10.24 -1.20 0.50
CA ASP A 41 11.09 -0.01 0.47
C ASP A 41 11.22 0.65 1.86
N MET A 42 10.22 0.47 2.73
CA MET A 42 10.12 1.14 4.04
C MET A 42 9.87 0.14 5.19
N PRO A 43 10.73 -0.87 5.41
CA PRO A 43 10.49 -1.92 6.39
C PRO A 43 10.50 -1.43 7.84
N GLU A 44 11.30 -0.39 8.14
CA GLU A 44 11.47 0.16 9.49
C GLU A 44 10.49 1.30 9.81
N HIS A 45 9.74 1.78 8.82
CA HIS A 45 8.81 2.89 9.01
C HIS A 45 7.51 2.46 9.67
N LEU A 46 6.88 3.43 10.35
CA LEU A 46 5.59 3.22 10.98
C LEU A 46 4.50 2.98 9.93
N HIS A 47 3.38 2.40 10.39
CA HIS A 47 2.26 2.07 9.51
C HIS A 47 1.70 3.32 8.82
N ASP A 48 1.50 4.42 9.55
CA ASP A 48 0.97 5.68 9.00
C ASP A 48 1.89 6.31 7.95
N GLU A 49 3.22 6.26 8.14
CA GLU A 49 4.18 6.74 7.15
C GLU A 49 4.10 5.93 5.85
N ARG A 50 4.05 4.60 5.97
CA ARG A 50 3.84 3.70 4.83
C ARG A 50 2.49 3.97 4.15
N LEU A 51 1.45 4.28 4.91
CA LEU A 51 0.13 4.54 4.36
C LEU A 51 0.08 5.87 3.60
N ALA A 52 0.77 6.90 4.08
CA ALA A 52 0.93 8.17 3.39
C ALA A 52 1.71 8.01 2.07
N GLU A 53 2.83 7.28 2.10
CA GLU A 53 3.63 7.01 0.88
C GLU A 53 2.84 6.17 -0.14
N ALA A 54 2.10 5.16 0.30
CA ALA A 54 1.25 4.37 -0.58
C ALA A 54 0.18 5.23 -1.27
N ARG A 55 -0.45 6.18 -0.55
CA ARG A 55 -1.40 7.12 -1.15
C ARG A 55 -0.75 8.00 -2.21
N ARG A 56 0.44 8.54 -1.92
CA ARG A 56 1.21 9.34 -2.88
C ARG A 56 1.47 8.56 -4.16
N ARG A 57 2.00 7.34 -4.04
CA ARG A 57 2.28 6.47 -5.19
C ARG A 57 1.02 6.07 -5.97
N MET A 58 -0.13 5.95 -5.31
CA MET A 58 -1.41 5.71 -5.98
C MET A 58 -1.85 6.92 -6.82
N ILE A 59 -1.69 8.15 -6.33
CA ILE A 59 -1.97 9.37 -7.11
C ILE A 59 -1.08 9.43 -8.36
N GLU A 60 0.20 9.13 -8.19
CA GLU A 60 1.17 9.07 -9.30
C GLU A 60 0.81 7.97 -10.32
N ALA A 61 0.27 6.84 -9.85
CA ALA A 61 -0.16 5.74 -10.72
C ALA A 61 -1.52 5.96 -11.42
N SER A 62 -2.35 6.88 -10.93
CA SER A 62 -3.64 7.22 -11.52
C SER A 62 -3.58 8.35 -12.55
N THR A 63 -2.39 8.93 -12.76
CA THR A 63 -2.12 10.00 -13.73
C THR A 63 -1.57 9.42 -15.02
#